data_AF-A0A540VMF4-F1
#
_entry.id   AF-A0A540VMF4-F1
#
_cell.length_a   1.000
_cell.length_b   1.000
_cell.length_c   1.000
_cell.angle_alpha   90.00
_cell.angle_beta   90.00
_cell.angle_gamma   90.00
#
_symmetry.space_group_name_H-M   'P 1'
#
loop_
_entity.id
_entity.type
_entity.pdbx_description
1 polymer ?
#
loop_
_entity_poly.entity_id
_entity_poly.type
_entity_poly.pdbx_seq_one_letter_code
_entity_poly.pdbx_strand_id
1 'polypeptide(L)' 'MKTIHTTATVQADGTMVLKAPLDVPPGEHRVILMIEETTHNGSPSLDNFPIDDPGPWPEDLSLRREDLYRTKVGA' A
#
# COMPACT_ATOMS: atom_id res chain seq x y z
N MET A 1 -3.09 -38.73 -6.73
CA MET A 1 -3.42 -37.44 -6.11
C MET A 1 -3.20 -36.36 -7.15
N LYS A 2 -4.17 -35.47 -7.34
CA LYS A 2 -4.07 -34.38 -8.32
C LYS A 2 -4.25 -33.07 -7.56
N THR A 3 -3.26 -32.19 -7.61
CA THR A 3 -3.28 -30.90 -6.92
C THR A 3 -3.78 -29.85 -7.88
N ILE A 4 -4.83 -29.13 -7.51
CA ILE A 4 -5.39 -28.04 -8.31
C ILE A 4 -4.73 -26.74 -7.81
N HIS A 5 -3.91 -26.12 -8.65
CA HIS A 5 -3.39 -24.78 -8.41
C HIS A 5 -4.28 -23.77 -9.11
N THR A 6 -5.02 -22.97 -8.36
CA THR A 6 -5.90 -21.94 -8.90
C THR A 6 -6.03 -20.78 -7.92
N THR A 7 -6.30 -19.59 -8.45
CA THR A 7 -6.63 -18.42 -7.65
C THR A 7 -8.13 -18.37 -7.45
N ALA A 8 -8.57 -18.19 -6.21
CA ALA A 8 -9.98 -18.10 -5.87
C ALA A 8 -10.24 -16.83 -5.08
N THR A 9 -11.31 -16.13 -5.45
CA THR A 9 -11.76 -14.93 -4.75
C THR A 9 -12.59 -15.35 -3.54
N VAL A 10 -12.22 -14.85 -2.37
CA VAL A 10 -13.04 -14.91 -1.17
C VAL A 10 -13.94 -13.67 -1.19
N GLN A 11 -15.25 -13.89 -1.14
CA GLN A 11 -16.24 -12.81 -1.07
C GLN A 11 -16.26 -12.17 0.33
N ALA A 12 -16.84 -10.98 0.45
CA ALA A 12 -16.90 -10.23 1.71
C ALA A 12 -17.68 -10.94 2.82
N ASP A 13 -18.57 -11.87 2.45
CA ASP A 13 -19.33 -12.74 3.37
C ASP A 13 -18.53 -13.99 3.82
N GLY A 14 -17.29 -14.15 3.35
CA GLY A 14 -16.46 -15.32 3.60
C GLY A 14 -16.71 -16.48 2.63
N THR A 15 -17.60 -16.34 1.65
CA THR A 15 -17.89 -17.40 0.68
C THR A 15 -16.77 -17.48 -0.38
N MET A 16 -16.23 -18.68 -0.60
CA MET A 16 -15.24 -18.97 -1.63
C MET A 16 -15.86 -19.83 -2.73
N VAL A 17 -15.84 -19.35 -3.98
CA VAL A 17 -16.35 -20.10 -5.15
C VAL A 17 -15.18 -20.57 -5.98
N LEU A 18 -14.97 -21.90 -6.05
CA LEU A 18 -13.96 -22.52 -6.89
C LEU A 18 -14.63 -23.21 -8.08
N LYS A 19 -14.14 -22.95 -9.30
CA LYS A 19 -14.54 -23.73 -10.47
C LYS A 19 -13.53 -24.85 -10.67
N ALA A 20 -14.01 -26.10 -10.60
CA ALA A 20 -13.19 -27.26 -10.92
C ALA A 20 -12.79 -27.21 -12.40
N PRO A 21 -11.53 -27.51 -12.75
CA PRO A 21 -11.10 -27.59 -14.13
C PRO A 21 -11.76 -28.79 -14.83
N LEU A 22 -11.85 -28.72 -16.17
CA LEU A 22 -12.63 -29.64 -17.01
C LEU A 22 -12.16 -31.11 -16.93
N ASP A 23 -10.96 -31.32 -16.42
CA ASP A 23 -10.28 -32.60 -16.27
C ASP A 23 -10.57 -33.31 -14.92
N VAL A 24 -11.43 -32.72 -14.09
CA VAL A 24 -11.99 -33.35 -12.88
C VAL A 24 -13.39 -33.87 -13.21
N PRO A 25 -13.61 -35.19 -13.21
CA PRO A 25 -14.92 -35.75 -13.51
C PRO A 25 -15.95 -35.36 -12.43
N PRO A 26 -17.26 -35.33 -12.76
CA PRO A 26 -18.31 -35.15 -11.76
C PRO A 26 -18.26 -36.26 -10.70
N GLY A 27 -18.36 -35.89 -9.42
CA GLY A 27 -18.38 -36.86 -8.32
C GLY A 27 -17.87 -36.28 -7.01
N GLU A 28 -17.84 -37.10 -5.97
CA GLU A 28 -17.30 -36.72 -4.67
C GLU A 28 -15.76 -36.73 -4.70
N HIS A 29 -15.16 -35.61 -4.29
CA HIS A 29 -13.71 -35.44 -4.27
C HIS A 29 -13.27 -34.83 -2.94
N ARG A 30 -12.22 -35.39 -2.36
CA ARG A 30 -11.55 -34.78 -1.21
C ARG A 30 -10.66 -33.65 -1.70
N VAL A 31 -10.96 -32.43 -1.27
CA VAL A 31 -10.19 -31.22 -1.59
C VAL A 31 -9.31 -30.85 -0.39
N ILE A 32 -8.08 -30.43 -0.67
CA ILE A 32 -7.16 -29.85 0.31
C ILE A 32 -6.89 -28.42 -0.16
N LEU A 33 -7.21 -27.44 0.68
CA LEU A 33 -7.03 -26.03 0.38
C LEU A 33 -5.84 -25.49 1.16
N MET A 34 -4.95 -24.76 0.49
CA MET A 34 -3.84 -24.04 1.11
C MET A 34 -3.98 -22.57 0.72
N ILE A 35 -4.10 -21.69 1.72
CA ILE A 35 -4.27 -20.26 1.51
C ILE A 35 -2.92 -19.61 1.79
N GLU A 36 -2.38 -18.91 0.80
CA GLU A 36 -1.21 -18.06 0.94
C GLU A 36 -1.69 -16.61 0.94
N GLU A 37 -1.46 -15.90 2.03
CA GLU A 37 -1.71 -14.45 2.08
C GLU A 37 -0.63 -13.74 1.25
N THR A 38 -0.99 -13.35 0.03
CA THR A 38 -0.19 -12.39 -0.72
C THR A 38 -0.54 -11.01 -0.18
N THR A 39 0.28 -10.49 0.73
CA THR A 39 0.20 -9.07 1.11
C THR A 39 0.43 -8.28 -0.16
N HIS A 40 -0.63 -7.73 -0.74
CA HIS A 40 -0.51 -6.75 -1.81
C HIS A 40 0.10 -5.52 -1.16
N ASN A 41 1.43 -5.47 -1.08
CA ASN A 41 2.18 -4.33 -0.60
C ASN A 41 2.16 -3.27 -1.71
N GLY A 42 0.96 -2.76 -2.01
CA GLY A 42 0.81 -1.54 -2.77
C GLY A 42 1.50 -0.46 -1.94
N SER A 43 2.52 0.17 -2.51
CA SER A 43 3.19 1.30 -1.86
C SER A 43 2.12 2.27 -1.35
N PRO A 44 2.21 2.74 -0.09
CA PRO A 44 1.20 3.64 0.45
C PRO A 44 1.06 4.83 -0.49
N SER A 45 -0.18 5.15 -0.88
CA SER A 45 -0.47 6.32 -1.71
C SER A 45 0.07 7.57 -1.01
N LEU A 46 0.86 8.35 -1.73
CA LEU A 46 1.40 9.63 -1.27
C LEU A 46 0.40 10.79 -1.49
N ASP A 47 -0.83 10.49 -1.91
CA ASP A 47 -1.80 11.51 -2.34
C ASP A 47 -2.45 12.25 -1.16
N ASN A 48 -2.30 11.76 0.06
CA ASN A 48 -2.91 12.32 1.28
C ASN A 48 -1.91 12.93 2.27
N PHE A 49 -0.69 13.29 1.82
CA PHE A 49 0.25 13.97 2.69
C PHE A 49 -0.18 15.43 2.92
N PRO A 50 -0.10 15.95 4.16
CA PRO A 50 -0.32 17.36 4.42
C PRO A 50 0.59 18.22 3.53
N ILE A 51 0.02 19.23 2.89
CA ILE A 51 0.76 20.21 2.10
C ILE A 51 0.86 21.47 2.95
N ASP A 52 2.08 21.82 3.37
CA ASP A 52 2.36 23.09 4.03
C ASP A 52 2.54 24.21 2.98
N ASP A 53 1.86 25.33 3.18
CA ASP A 53 2.08 26.59 2.45
C ASP A 53 2.65 27.64 3.41
N PRO A 54 3.97 27.91 3.38
CA PRO A 54 4.59 28.91 4.25
C PRO A 54 4.29 30.35 3.84
N GLY A 55 3.56 30.57 2.73
CA GLY A 55 3.32 31.88 2.16
C GLY A 55 4.54 32.44 1.41
N PRO A 56 4.44 33.68 0.89
CA PRO A 56 5.52 34.32 0.16
C PRO A 56 6.69 34.64 1.09
N TRP A 57 7.91 34.53 0.56
CA TRP A 57 9.10 34.97 1.27
C TRP A 57 9.07 36.48 1.51
N PRO A 58 9.60 36.96 2.67
CA PRO A 58 9.78 38.39 2.91
C PRO A 58 10.65 39.02 1.83
N GLU A 59 10.31 40.24 1.39
CA GLU A 59 11.05 40.96 0.34
C GLU A 59 12.49 41.31 0.75
N ASP A 60 12.74 41.44 2.05
CA ASP A 60 14.03 41.75 2.67
C ASP A 60 14.77 40.50 3.18
N LEU A 61 14.31 39.30 2.83
CA LEU A 61 14.95 38.05 3.24
C LEU A 61 16.38 37.98 2.69
N SER A 62 17.35 38.08 3.59
CA SER A 62 18.75 37.79 3.28
C SER A 62 19.10 36.37 3.69
N LEU A 63 19.50 35.56 2.70
CA LEU A 63 20.08 34.23 2.91
C LEU A 63 21.61 34.28 3.00
N ARG A 64 22.20 35.47 3.17
CA ARG A 64 23.64 35.59 3.35
C ARG A 64 24.05 35.06 4.72
N ARG A 65 25.22 34.44 4.78
CA ARG A 65 25.74 33.81 6.00
C ARG A 65 25.81 34.83 7.15
N GLU A 66 26.29 36.03 6.88
CA GLU A 66 26.37 37.11 7.86
C GLU A 66 25.03 37.52 8.47
N ASP A 67 23.92 37.35 7.74
CA ASP A 67 22.58 37.72 8.21
C ASP A 67 21.87 36.53 8.89
N LEU A 68 22.08 35.30 8.39
CA LEU A 68 21.58 34.08 9.00
C LEU A 68 22.23 33.77 10.36
N TYR A 69 23.53 34.05 10.51
CA TYR A 69 24.30 33.76 11.71
C TYR A 69 24.61 35.00 12.56
N ARG A 70 23.89 36.12 12.34
CA ARG A 70 24.04 37.30 13.19
C ARG A 70 23.50 36.98 14.60
N THR A 71 24.38 36.54 15.49
CA THR A 71 24.08 36.44 16.92
C THR A 71 23.67 37.82 17.41
N LYS A 72 22.43 37.97 17.90
CA LYS A 72 22.03 39.18 18.64
C LYS A 72 22.83 39.22 19.93
N VAL A 73 23.93 39.95 19.95
CA VAL A 73 24.57 40.39 21.19
C VAL A 73 23.74 41.56 21.70
N GLY A 74 23.05 41.33 22.82
CA GLY A 74 22.11 42.29 23.42
C GLY A 74 22.75 43.63 23.78
N ALA A 75 21.92 44.67 23.67
CA ALA A 75 22.07 45.96 24.33
C ALA A 75 21.55 45.87 25.77
#